data_AF-A0A968M3A1-F1
#
_entry.id   AF-A0A968M3A1-F1
#
_cell.length_a   1.000
_cell.length_b   1.000
_cell.length_c   1.000
_cell.angle_alpha   90.00
_cell.angle_beta   90.00
_cell.angle_gamma   90.00
#
_symmetry.space_group_name_H-M   'P 1'
#
loop_
_entity.id
_entity.type
_entity.pdbx_description
1 polymer ?
#
loop_
_entity_poly.entity_id
_entity_poly.type
_entity_poly.pdbx_seq_one_letter_code
_entity_poly.pdbx_strand_id
1 'polypeptide(L)' 'MMHYLESESQSAAATVAPIATMDTWQSLRRAIAQTSGFQRWQTEQGLAIASTSVEQEVQIDRYLREALETLAY' A
#
# COMPACT_ATOMS: atom_id res chain seq x y z
N MET A 1 27.31 -46.05 0.71
CA MET A 1 28.11 -44.94 0.14
C MET A 1 28.05 -45.10 -1.37
N MET A 2 27.14 -44.47 -2.09
CA MET A 2 26.95 -43.02 -2.21
C MET A 2 25.50 -42.59 -1.98
N HIS A 3 25.31 -41.67 -1.03
CA HIS A 3 24.12 -40.87 -0.91
C HIS A 3 24.19 -39.78 -1.99
N TYR A 4 23.46 -39.94 -3.10
CA TYR A 4 23.10 -38.79 -3.92
C TYR A 4 21.79 -38.24 -3.37
N LEU A 5 21.93 -37.42 -2.32
CA LEU A 5 20.95 -36.40 -1.99
C LEU A 5 21.00 -35.40 -3.15
N GLU A 6 20.02 -35.50 -4.04
CA GLU A 6 19.60 -34.40 -4.90
C GLU A 6 19.25 -33.24 -3.98
N SER A 7 20.24 -32.39 -3.72
CA SER A 7 20.07 -31.16 -2.97
C SER A 7 19.39 -30.16 -3.89
N GLU A 8 18.11 -30.40 -4.17
CA GLU A 8 17.19 -29.31 -4.49
C GLU A 8 16.96 -28.54 -3.18
N SER A 9 18.01 -27.86 -2.72
CA SER A 9 17.93 -26.81 -1.72
C SER A 9 17.22 -25.63 -2.36
N GLN A 10 15.92 -25.85 -2.50
CA GLN A 10 14.82 -24.92 -2.54
C GLN A 10 15.32 -23.49 -2.36
N SER A 11 15.48 -22.82 -3.51
CA SER A 11 15.69 -21.39 -3.60
C SER A 11 14.65 -20.73 -2.71
N ALA A 12 15.11 -20.11 -1.62
CA ALA A 12 14.30 -19.29 -0.72
C ALA A 12 13.88 -18.01 -1.48
N ALA A 13 13.09 -18.16 -2.53
CA ALA A 13 12.24 -17.09 -3.01
C ALA A 13 11.20 -16.90 -1.91
N ALA A 14 11.46 -15.90 -1.07
CA ALA A 14 10.61 -15.47 0.03
C ALA A 14 9.15 -15.46 -0.40
N THR A 15 8.39 -16.49 -0.02
CA THR A 15 6.94 -16.41 0.04
C THR A 15 6.62 -15.46 1.18
N VAL A 16 6.74 -14.15 0.92
CA VAL A 16 6.08 -13.13 1.72
C VAL A 16 4.61 -13.51 1.68
N ALA A 17 4.09 -14.03 2.80
CA ALA A 17 2.72 -14.50 2.86
C ALA A 17 1.79 -13.38 2.36
N PRO A 18 0.99 -13.59 1.30
CA PRO A 18 0.19 -12.54 0.65
C PRO A 18 -0.88 -11.93 1.58
N ILE A 19 -1.13 -12.59 2.72
CA ILE A 19 -2.12 -12.21 3.73
C ILE A 19 -1.60 -11.03 4.56
N ALA A 20 -0.32 -11.05 4.99
CA ALA A 20 0.24 -10.00 5.85
C ALA A 20 0.42 -8.66 5.12
N THR A 21 0.64 -8.69 3.80
CA THR A 21 0.82 -7.48 2.99
C THR A 21 -0.49 -6.73 2.76
N MET A 22 -1.62 -7.46 2.64
CA MET A 22 -2.95 -6.85 2.50
C MET A 22 -3.38 -6.11 3.76
N ASP A 23 -3.18 -6.70 4.94
CA ASP A 23 -3.50 -6.07 6.23
C ASP A 23 -2.65 -4.81 6.47
N THR A 24 -1.39 -4.86 6.07
CA THR A 24 -0.47 -3.72 6.17
C THR A 24 -0.93 -2.57 5.27
N TRP A 25 -1.31 -2.86 4.02
CA TRP A 25 -1.77 -1.85 3.07
C TRP A 25 -3.08 -1.18 3.49
N GLN A 26 -4.04 -1.96 3.99
CA GLN A 26 -5.30 -1.40 4.52
C GLN A 26 -5.06 -0.52 5.76
N SER A 27 -4.13 -0.91 6.62
CA SER A 27 -3.77 -0.13 7.81
C SER A 27 -3.07 1.19 7.45
N LEU A 28 -2.18 1.17 6.46
CA LEU A 28 -1.55 2.37 5.91
C LEU A 28 -2.57 3.33 5.33
N ARG A 29 -3.48 2.84 4.48
CA ARG A 29 -4.54 3.68 3.87
C ARG A 29 -5.42 4.33 4.94
N ARG A 30 -5.79 3.60 6.00
CA ARG A 30 -6.52 4.15 7.15
C ARG A 30 -5.72 5.23 7.88
N ALA A 31 -4.43 5.02 8.11
CA ALA A 31 -3.58 6.01 8.75
C ALA A 31 -3.50 7.30 7.91
N ILE A 32 -3.30 7.18 6.59
CA ILE A 32 -3.26 8.33 5.66
C ILE A 32 -4.57 9.12 5.70
N ALA A 33 -5.72 8.42 5.68
CA ALA A 33 -7.04 9.05 5.72
C ALA A 33 -7.24 9.94 6.97
N GLN A 34 -6.54 9.65 8.06
CA GLN A 34 -6.61 10.39 9.32
C GLN A 34 -5.57 11.52 9.42
N THR A 35 -4.66 11.64 8.45
CA THR A 35 -3.65 12.68 8.48
C THR A 35 -4.21 14.04 8.07
N SER A 36 -3.70 15.10 8.70
CA SER A 36 -4.02 16.48 8.34
C SER A 36 -3.54 16.85 6.93
N GLY A 37 -2.48 16.21 6.44
CA GLY A 37 -1.98 16.40 5.06
C GLY A 37 -3.01 15.95 4.02
N PHE A 38 -3.58 14.75 4.20
CA PHE A 38 -4.62 14.24 3.31
C PHE A 38 -5.90 15.08 3.36
N GLN A 39 -6.35 15.47 4.55
CA GLN A 39 -7.56 16.32 4.72
C GLN A 39 -7.40 17.70 4.07
N ARG A 40 -6.22 18.30 4.19
CA ARG A 40 -5.91 19.57 3.51
C ARG A 40 -5.89 19.40 2.00
N TRP A 41 -5.23 18.36 1.51
CA TRP A 41 -5.22 18.05 0.08
C TRP A 41 -6.64 17.81 -0.46
N GLN A 42 -7.51 17.08 0.26
CA GLN A 42 -8.91 16.91 -0.15
C GLN A 42 -9.62 18.26 -0.32
N THR A 43 -9.39 19.19 0.61
CA THR A 43 -9.97 20.55 0.57
C THR A 43 -9.41 21.35 -0.60
N GLU A 44 -8.09 21.28 -0.84
CA GLU A 44 -7.41 21.96 -1.96
C GLU A 44 -7.89 21.45 -3.31
N GLN A 45 -8.15 20.14 -3.43
CA GLN A 45 -8.71 19.52 -4.63
C GLN A 45 -10.24 19.72 -4.77
N GLY A 46 -10.90 20.37 -3.80
CA GLY A 46 -12.35 20.59 -3.79
C GLY A 46 -13.16 19.29 -3.64
N LEU A 47 -12.56 18.24 -3.07
CA LEU A 47 -13.20 16.95 -2.86
C LEU A 47 -14.04 16.98 -1.59
N ALA A 48 -15.25 16.44 -1.67
CA ALA A 48 -16.07 16.20 -0.49
C ALA A 48 -15.48 15.04 0.35
N ILE A 49 -15.83 15.01 1.64
CA ILE A 49 -15.53 13.88 2.50
C ILE A 49 -16.17 12.64 1.88
N ALA A 50 -15.34 11.63 1.62
CA ALA A 50 -15.78 10.40 0.99
C ALA A 50 -16.92 9.75 1.78
N SER A 51 -18.02 9.47 1.10
CA SER A 51 -19.21 8.87 1.71
C SER A 51 -19.15 7.34 1.70
N THR A 52 -18.24 6.76 0.91
CA THR A 52 -18.05 5.31 0.79
C THR A 52 -16.58 4.93 0.92
N SER A 53 -16.30 3.68 1.34
CA SER A 53 -14.93 3.16 1.40
C SER A 53 -14.24 3.21 0.03
N VAL A 54 -14.97 2.93 -1.04
CA VAL A 54 -14.43 2.94 -2.42
C VAL A 54 -14.00 4.35 -2.82
N GLU A 55 -14.83 5.36 -2.53
CA GLU A 55 -14.49 6.75 -2.80
C GLU A 55 -13.27 7.19 -1.99
N GLN A 56 -13.19 6.80 -0.71
CA GLN A 56 -12.03 7.10 0.13
C GLN A 56 -10.75 6.46 -0.43
N GLU A 57 -10.82 5.21 -0.90
CA GLU A 57 -9.68 4.53 -1.52
C GLU A 57 -9.22 5.23 -2.80
N VAL A 58 -10.14 5.66 -3.66
CA VAL A 58 -9.81 6.42 -4.89
C VAL A 58 -9.12 7.75 -4.56
N GLN A 59 -9.60 8.46 -3.54
CA GLN A 59 -9.00 9.72 -3.10
C GLN A 59 -7.58 9.49 -2.52
N ILE A 60 -7.39 8.42 -1.72
CA ILE A 60 -6.07 8.07 -1.16
C ILE A 60 -5.08 7.69 -2.27
N ASP A 61 -5.50 6.90 -3.26
CA ASP A 61 -4.62 6.49 -4.37
C ASP A 61 -4.18 7.70 -5.20
N ARG A 62 -5.07 8.67 -5.41
CA ARG A 62 -4.74 9.92 -6.09
C ARG A 62 -3.76 10.76 -5.27
N TYR A 63 -4.01 10.95 -3.97
CA TYR A 63 -3.10 11.68 -3.08
C TYR A 63 -1.69 11.08 -3.07
N LEU A 64 -1.60 9.75 -2.95
CA LEU A 64 -0.32 9.05 -2.94
C LEU A 64 0.43 9.21 -4.26
N ARG A 65 -0.27 9.17 -5.39
CA ARG A 65 0.34 9.41 -6.71
C ARG A 65 0.93 10.81 -6.78
N GLU A 66 0.15 11.84 -6.46
CA GLU A 66 0.59 13.25 -6.51
C GLU A 66 1.76 13.51 -5.53
N ALA A 67 1.71 12.93 -4.33
CA ALA A 67 2.78 13.05 -3.35
C ALA A 67 4.09 12.37 -3.82
N LEU A 68 3.99 11.20 -4.45
CA LEU A 68 5.15 10.49 -5.00
C LEU A 68 5.73 11.20 -6.23
N GLU A 69 4.88 11.76 -7.09
CA GLU A 69 5.32 12.57 -8.23
C GLU A 69 6.10 13.81 -7.77
N THR A 70 5.68 14.44 -6.67
CA THR A 70 6.39 15.57 -6.07
C THR A 70 7.76 15.18 -5.49
N LEU A 71 7.91 13.95 -4.98
CA LEU A 71 9.18 13.43 -4.46
C LEU A 71 10.12 12.89 -5.55
N ALA A 72 9.61 12.60 -6.74
CA ALA A 72 10.38 12.08 -7.87
C ALA A 72 11.11 13.18 -8.67
N TYR A 73 10.88 14.44 -8.33
CA TYR A 73 11.52 15.62 -8.90
C TYR A 73 12.62 16.15 -7.97
#